data_AF-A0A3L7C8Q2-F1
#
_entry.id   AF-A0A3L7C8Q2-F1
#
_cell.length_a   1.000
_cell.length_b   1.000
_cell.length_c   1.000
_cell.angle_alpha   90.00
_cell.angle_beta   90.00
_cell.angle_gamma   90.00
#
_symmetry.space_group_name_H-M   'P 1'
#
loop_
_entity.id
_entity.type
_entity.pdbx_description
1 polymer ?
#
loop_
_entity_poly.entity_id
_entity_poly.type
_entity_poly.pdbx_seq_one_letter_code
_entity_poly.pdbx_strand_id
1 'polypeptide(L)'
;STTASPSPSQPPAESPSPTPTATPAPAEPVGTVESTCDSLTFTIENPADGETVVMTLTPNEGEAKTLTVEPGKTGSVSFDATEGLTVTPAAEGLEDTEPIAWEQPAECDEGEGGGLPLTGTNTTLIAGGAVVLLAAGAGLFVMARRRRLRFTV
;
A
#
# COMPACT_ATOMS: atom_id res chain seq x y z
N SER A 1 31.69 -72.19 -24.86
CA SER A 1 33.01 -71.54 -24.91
C SER A 1 32.87 -70.07 -24.59
N THR A 2 33.62 -69.66 -23.58
CA THR A 2 33.98 -68.31 -23.13
C THR A 2 34.22 -67.28 -24.25
N THR A 3 33.87 -66.01 -24.00
CA THR A 3 34.71 -64.77 -24.13
C THR A 3 33.76 -63.56 -24.11
N ALA A 4 33.55 -62.91 -22.96
CA ALA A 4 34.32 -61.78 -22.40
C ALA A 4 34.17 -60.45 -23.15
N SER A 5 33.60 -59.50 -22.42
CA SER A 5 33.38 -58.08 -22.72
C SER A 5 34.67 -57.32 -23.08
N PRO A 6 34.56 -56.25 -23.88
CA PRO A 6 35.08 -54.99 -23.38
C PRO A 6 34.10 -53.82 -23.47
N SER A 7 34.16 -53.03 -22.39
CA SER A 7 33.62 -51.69 -22.12
C SER A 7 33.42 -50.80 -23.35
N PRO A 8 32.26 -50.14 -23.52
CA PRO A 8 32.14 -49.06 -24.49
C PRO A 8 33.00 -47.87 -24.06
N SER A 9 33.95 -47.48 -24.91
CA SER A 9 34.60 -46.18 -24.86
C SER A 9 33.55 -45.09 -24.88
N GLN A 10 33.47 -44.35 -23.79
CA GLN A 10 32.72 -43.09 -23.69
C GLN A 10 33.31 -42.11 -24.73
N PRO A 11 32.51 -41.59 -25.67
CA PRO A 11 32.94 -40.47 -26.51
C PRO A 11 33.26 -39.26 -25.61
N PRO A 12 34.18 -38.38 -26.01
CA PRO A 12 34.51 -37.18 -25.25
C PRO A 12 33.26 -36.34 -25.01
N ALA A 13 33.14 -35.75 -23.82
CA ALA A 13 32.12 -34.75 -23.51
C ALA A 13 32.11 -33.69 -24.61
N GLU A 14 31.09 -33.72 -25.45
CA GLU A 14 30.85 -32.68 -26.43
C GLU A 14 30.53 -31.39 -25.66
N SER A 15 31.46 -30.46 -25.77
CA SER A 15 31.27 -29.06 -25.46
C SER A 15 29.93 -28.60 -26.04
N PRO A 16 28.99 -28.02 -25.25
CA PRO A 16 27.78 -27.48 -25.83
C PRO A 16 28.17 -26.37 -26.81
N SER A 17 27.79 -26.58 -28.08
CA SER A 17 27.85 -25.59 -29.14
C SER A 17 27.13 -24.32 -28.67
N PRO A 18 27.64 -23.10 -28.93
CA PRO A 18 26.91 -21.88 -28.61
C PRO A 18 25.64 -21.84 -29.46
N THR A 19 24.49 -22.05 -28.81
CA THR A 19 23.17 -21.77 -29.39
C THR A 19 23.17 -20.32 -29.88
N PRO A 20 22.72 -20.02 -31.11
CA PRO A 20 22.57 -18.64 -31.55
C PRO A 20 21.66 -17.92 -30.54
N THR A 21 22.17 -16.83 -29.95
CA THR A 21 21.43 -15.97 -29.02
C THR A 21 20.09 -15.58 -29.65
N ALA A 22 19.02 -16.26 -29.24
CA ALA A 22 17.68 -15.76 -29.40
C ALA A 22 17.61 -14.47 -28.58
N THR A 23 17.21 -13.36 -29.21
CA THR A 23 16.78 -12.16 -28.49
C THR A 23 15.82 -12.61 -27.38
N PRO A 24 16.10 -12.36 -26.09
CA PRO A 24 15.16 -12.70 -25.04
C PRO A 24 13.85 -11.96 -25.35
N ALA A 25 12.73 -12.67 -25.26
CA ALA A 25 11.43 -12.03 -25.36
C ALA A 25 11.34 -10.93 -24.28
N PRO A 26 10.68 -9.79 -24.56
CA PRO A 26 10.42 -8.77 -23.55
C PRO A 26 9.83 -9.43 -22.30
N ALA A 27 10.39 -9.12 -21.13
CA ALA A 27 9.89 -9.66 -19.88
C ALA A 27 8.51 -9.05 -19.59
N GLU A 28 7.53 -9.89 -19.24
CA GLU A 28 6.17 -9.45 -18.95
C GLU A 28 6.10 -8.79 -17.56
N PRO A 29 5.27 -7.76 -17.38
CA PRO A 29 5.07 -7.12 -16.07
C PRO A 29 4.39 -8.08 -15.10
N VAL A 30 4.77 -8.02 -13.83
CA VAL A 30 4.18 -8.85 -12.77
C VAL A 30 3.21 -8.00 -11.95
N GLY A 31 1.94 -8.43 -11.90
CA GLY A 31 0.91 -7.82 -11.06
C GLY A 31 0.73 -8.61 -9.76
N THR A 32 0.79 -7.93 -8.62
CA THR A 32 0.51 -8.50 -7.29
C THR A 32 -0.66 -7.73 -6.67
N VAL A 33 -1.62 -8.46 -6.11
CA VAL A 33 -2.75 -7.90 -5.37
C VAL A 33 -2.64 -8.34 -3.92
N GLU A 34 -2.72 -7.38 -3.01
CA GLU A 34 -2.62 -7.61 -1.57
C GLU A 34 -3.85 -7.01 -0.87
N SER A 35 -4.57 -7.85 -0.13
CA SER A 35 -5.72 -7.46 0.69
C SER A 35 -5.30 -7.41 2.15
N THR A 36 -5.34 -6.22 2.75
CA THR A 36 -5.08 -5.99 4.18
C THR A 36 -6.37 -5.56 4.88
N CYS A 37 -6.38 -5.47 6.21
CA CYS A 37 -7.57 -5.07 6.98
C CYS A 37 -8.11 -3.69 6.62
N ASP A 38 -7.22 -2.77 6.22
CA ASP A 38 -7.56 -1.37 5.98
C ASP A 38 -7.43 -0.97 4.50
N SER A 39 -6.78 -1.78 3.66
CA SER A 39 -6.60 -1.44 2.24
C SER A 39 -6.45 -2.64 1.29
N LEU A 40 -6.88 -2.45 0.05
CA LEU A 40 -6.61 -3.30 -1.11
C LEU A 40 -5.54 -2.64 -1.99
N THR A 41 -4.37 -3.26 -2.08
CA THR A 41 -3.21 -2.72 -2.81
C THR A 41 -2.93 -3.52 -4.07
N PHE A 42 -2.77 -2.82 -5.18
CA PHE A 42 -2.34 -3.36 -6.46
C PHE A 42 -0.94 -2.86 -6.76
N THR A 43 0.00 -3.78 -6.91
CA THR A 43 1.39 -3.50 -7.25
C THR A 43 1.70 -4.08 -8.63
N ILE A 44 2.29 -3.28 -9.50
CA ILE A 44 2.75 -3.70 -10.81
C ILE A 44 4.24 -3.44 -10.89
N GLU A 45 5.01 -4.51 -11.07
CA GLU A 45 6.44 -4.46 -11.31
C GLU A 45 6.68 -4.60 -12.82
N ASN A 46 7.14 -3.53 -13.45
CA ASN A 46 7.44 -3.53 -14.88
C ASN A 46 8.96 -3.68 -15.08
N PRO A 47 9.43 -4.77 -15.69
CA PRO A 47 10.86 -4.94 -15.97
C PRO A 47 11.39 -3.86 -16.92
N ALA A 48 12.71 -3.64 -16.90
CA ALA A 48 13.36 -2.62 -17.75
C ALA A 48 13.22 -2.91 -19.25
N ASP A 49 13.10 -4.18 -19.60
CA ASP A 49 12.88 -4.67 -20.97
C ASP A 49 11.39 -4.78 -21.34
N GLY A 50 10.48 -4.29 -20.49
CA GLY A 50 9.04 -4.30 -20.71
C GLY A 50 8.52 -3.10 -21.51
N GLU A 51 7.22 -3.08 -21.79
CA GLU A 51 6.52 -1.92 -22.39
C GLU A 51 5.78 -1.14 -21.30
N THR A 52 5.48 0.14 -21.53
CA THR A 52 4.72 0.95 -20.57
C THR A 52 3.34 0.36 -20.35
N VAL A 53 3.02 0.04 -19.10
CA VAL A 53 1.72 -0.53 -18.71
C VAL A 53 0.82 0.60 -18.22
N VAL A 54 -0.37 0.72 -18.79
CA VAL A 54 -1.41 1.64 -18.30
C VAL A 54 -2.61 0.81 -17.85
N MET A 55 -2.89 0.87 -16.55
CA MET A 55 -4.01 0.14 -15.95
C MET A 55 -4.91 1.12 -15.21
N THR A 56 -6.21 1.09 -15.51
CA THR A 56 -7.25 1.84 -14.80
C THR A 56 -7.92 0.91 -13.81
N LEU A 57 -7.90 1.25 -12.53
CA LEU A 57 -8.55 0.49 -11.49
C LEU A 57 -9.78 1.24 -11.03
N THR A 58 -10.95 0.66 -11.28
CA THR A 58 -12.24 1.29 -10.98
C THR A 58 -12.88 0.59 -9.79
N PRO A 59 -12.92 1.21 -8.60
CA PRO A 59 -13.67 0.68 -7.47
C PRO A 59 -15.18 0.82 -7.71
N ASN A 60 -15.99 -0.03 -7.09
CA ASN A 60 -17.46 0.11 -7.08
C ASN A 60 -17.93 1.38 -6.37
N GLU A 61 -17.17 1.82 -5.37
CA GLU A 61 -17.41 3.09 -4.66
C GLU A 61 -16.15 3.96 -4.67
N GLY A 62 -16.31 5.23 -5.03
CA GLY A 62 -15.21 6.21 -5.09
C GLY A 62 -14.73 6.55 -6.49
N GLU A 63 -13.50 7.07 -6.58
CA GLU A 63 -12.88 7.51 -7.83
C GLU A 63 -11.98 6.43 -8.44
N ALA A 64 -12.08 6.24 -9.76
CA ALA A 64 -11.18 5.39 -10.52
C ALA A 64 -9.75 5.95 -10.50
N LYS A 65 -8.75 5.08 -10.33
CA LYS A 65 -7.34 5.45 -10.31
C LYS A 65 -6.62 4.86 -11.51
N THR A 66 -5.89 5.68 -12.23
CA THR A 66 -5.02 5.23 -13.32
C THR A 66 -3.61 5.02 -12.80
N LEU A 67 -3.07 3.82 -13.04
CA LEU A 67 -1.72 3.42 -12.72
C LEU A 67 -0.93 3.28 -14.03
N THR A 68 0.02 4.18 -14.24
CA THR A 68 0.96 4.12 -15.37
C THR A 68 2.31 3.68 -14.84
N VAL A 69 2.81 2.55 -15.35
CA VAL A 69 4.10 1.99 -14.95
C VAL A 69 5.01 1.91 -16.16
N GLU A 70 5.99 2.81 -16.19
CA GLU A 70 7.05 2.82 -17.21
C GLU A 70 7.99 1.61 -17.05
N PRO A 71 8.68 1.20 -18.12
CA PRO A 71 9.66 0.12 -18.04
C PRO A 71 10.74 0.39 -16.99
N GLY A 72 11.04 -0.64 -16.21
CA GLY A 72 12.03 -0.60 -15.13
C GLY A 72 11.53 0.11 -13.86
N LYS A 73 10.23 0.42 -13.78
CA LYS A 73 9.60 1.00 -12.59
C LYS A 73 8.60 0.05 -11.97
N THR A 74 8.37 0.28 -10.67
CA THR A 74 7.28 -0.34 -9.93
C THR A 74 6.25 0.73 -9.62
N GLY A 75 4.99 0.43 -9.90
CA GLY A 75 3.86 1.27 -9.53
C GLY A 75 2.96 0.54 -8.53
N SER A 76 2.42 1.27 -7.57
CA SER A 76 1.48 0.73 -6.60
C SER A 76 0.31 1.68 -6.43
N VAL A 77 -0.90 1.15 -6.39
CA VAL A 77 -2.11 1.91 -6.08
C VAL A 77 -2.88 1.17 -4.99
N SER A 78 -3.41 1.93 -4.03
CA SER A 78 -4.11 1.38 -2.88
C SER A 78 -5.50 2.02 -2.76
N PHE A 79 -6.46 1.22 -2.34
CA PHE A 79 -7.85 1.58 -2.10
C PHE A 79 -8.20 1.26 -0.65
N ASP A 80 -8.95 2.14 0.01
CA ASP A 80 -9.43 1.90 1.37
C ASP A 80 -10.36 0.67 1.39
N ALA A 81 -10.01 -0.32 2.22
CA ALA A 81 -10.76 -1.56 2.33
C ALA A 81 -12.12 -1.30 2.97
N THR A 82 -13.17 -1.72 2.28
CA THR A 82 -14.54 -1.62 2.77
C THR A 82 -15.25 -2.94 2.49
N GLU A 83 -16.13 -3.38 3.40
CA GLU A 83 -16.94 -4.58 3.17
C GLU A 83 -17.73 -4.45 1.86
N GLY A 84 -17.53 -5.41 0.95
CA GLY A 84 -18.14 -5.37 -0.38
C GLY A 84 -17.42 -4.46 -1.41
N LEU A 85 -16.21 -3.98 -1.11
CA LEU A 85 -15.37 -3.30 -2.08
C LEU A 85 -15.01 -4.26 -3.22
N THR A 86 -15.23 -3.82 -4.45
CA THR A 86 -14.79 -4.53 -5.65
C THR A 86 -14.06 -3.57 -6.56
N VAL A 87 -12.88 -3.94 -7.03
CA VAL A 87 -12.07 -3.15 -7.96
C VAL A 87 -11.98 -3.86 -9.29
N THR A 88 -12.47 -3.23 -10.34
CA THR A 88 -12.35 -3.72 -11.71
C THR A 88 -11.09 -3.14 -12.33
N PRO A 89 -10.03 -3.94 -12.54
CA PRO A 89 -8.90 -3.50 -13.34
C PRO A 89 -9.33 -3.38 -14.81
N ALA A 90 -8.76 -2.46 -15.56
CA ALA A 90 -8.98 -2.32 -16.99
C ALA A 90 -7.68 -1.83 -17.63
N ALA A 91 -7.19 -2.51 -18.65
CA ALA A 91 -6.00 -2.08 -19.39
C ALA A 91 -6.27 -2.17 -20.89
N GLU A 92 -5.51 -1.44 -21.69
CA GLU A 92 -5.62 -1.52 -23.15
C GLU A 92 -5.28 -2.95 -23.60
N GLY A 93 -6.24 -3.63 -24.24
CA GLY A 93 -6.12 -5.03 -24.66
C GLY A 93 -6.72 -6.06 -23.68
N LEU A 94 -7.26 -5.62 -22.54
CA LEU A 94 -8.02 -6.47 -21.62
C LEU A 94 -9.51 -6.09 -21.70
N GLU A 95 -10.26 -6.82 -22.52
CA GLU A 95 -11.69 -6.56 -22.78
C GLU A 95 -12.62 -7.25 -21.75
N ASP A 96 -12.11 -8.30 -21.10
CA ASP A 96 -12.83 -9.09 -20.09
C ASP A 96 -12.01 -9.13 -18.80
N THR A 97 -12.15 -8.09 -17.98
CA THR A 97 -11.50 -8.05 -16.66
C THR A 97 -12.48 -8.35 -15.54
N GLU A 98 -12.15 -9.36 -14.74
CA GLU A 98 -12.98 -9.75 -13.61
C GLU A 98 -12.81 -8.75 -12.45
N PRO A 99 -13.91 -8.33 -11.80
CA PRO A 99 -13.83 -7.49 -10.62
C PRO A 99 -13.17 -8.26 -9.47
N ILE A 100 -12.16 -7.65 -8.87
CA ILE A 100 -11.42 -8.22 -7.76
C ILE A 100 -12.06 -7.70 -6.48
N ALA A 101 -12.77 -8.58 -5.78
CA ALA A 101 -13.36 -8.25 -4.48
C ALA A 101 -12.25 -8.19 -3.42
N TRP A 102 -12.31 -7.17 -2.57
CA TRP A 102 -11.52 -7.19 -1.36
C TRP A 102 -12.14 -8.21 -0.40
N GLU A 103 -11.33 -9.16 0.06
CA GLU A 103 -11.70 -10.13 1.07
C GLU A 103 -10.99 -9.77 2.36
N GLN A 104 -11.76 -9.60 3.44
CA GLN A 104 -11.22 -9.30 4.75
C GLN A 104 -10.41 -10.50 5.27
N PRO A 105 -9.11 -10.33 5.57
CA PRO A 105 -8.35 -11.37 6.25
C PRO A 105 -8.96 -11.74 7.60
N ALA A 106 -8.91 -13.03 7.97
CA ALA A 106 -9.46 -13.50 9.25
C ALA A 106 -8.80 -12.84 10.49
N GLU A 107 -7.62 -12.26 10.31
CA GLU A 107 -6.82 -11.57 11.34
C GLU A 107 -7.34 -10.16 11.67
N CYS A 108 -8.33 -9.65 10.90
CA CYS A 108 -8.88 -8.32 11.08
C CYS A 108 -9.95 -8.21 12.17
N ASP A 109 -10.39 -9.35 12.73
CA ASP A 109 -11.43 -9.42 13.77
C ASP A 109 -10.85 -9.39 15.20
N GLU A 110 -9.52 -9.36 15.37
CA GLU A 110 -8.87 -9.21 16.67
C GLU A 110 -8.37 -7.77 16.89
N GLY A 111 -9.32 -6.86 17.12
CA GLY A 111 -9.13 -5.77 18.09
C GLY A 111 -7.97 -4.79 17.87
N GLU A 112 -7.51 -4.54 16.65
CA GLU A 112 -6.48 -3.53 16.37
C GLU A 112 -6.87 -2.60 15.20
N GLY A 113 -8.15 -2.24 15.13
CA GLY A 113 -8.54 -0.93 14.63
C GLY A 113 -8.04 0.14 15.61
N GLY A 114 -6.75 0.48 15.52
CA GLY A 114 -6.07 1.56 16.26
C GLY A 114 -6.60 2.97 15.98
N GLY A 115 -7.88 3.10 15.63
CA GLY A 115 -8.65 4.31 15.84
C GLY A 115 -8.92 4.44 17.33
N LEU A 116 -8.08 5.20 18.02
CA LEU A 116 -8.58 6.05 19.11
C LEU A 116 -9.95 6.57 18.68
N PRO A 117 -10.99 6.57 19.55
CA PRO A 117 -12.28 7.11 19.17
C PRO A 117 -12.04 8.42 18.44
N LEU A 118 -12.55 8.54 17.20
CA LEU A 118 -12.54 9.81 16.49
C LEU A 118 -13.27 10.80 17.40
N THR A 119 -12.51 11.50 18.25
CA THR A 119 -12.93 12.73 18.87
C THR A 119 -12.88 13.83 17.80
N GLY A 120 -13.30 13.50 16.58
CA GLY A 120 -13.44 14.36 15.41
C GLY A 120 -14.74 15.14 15.53
N THR A 121 -14.83 15.99 16.56
CA THR A 121 -15.69 17.19 16.57
C THR A 121 -15.49 18.10 17.80
N ASN A 122 -14.73 17.71 18.84
CA ASN A 122 -14.67 18.49 20.09
C ASN A 122 -13.27 18.82 20.64
N THR A 123 -12.18 18.61 19.90
CA THR A 123 -10.83 18.95 20.38
C THR A 123 -10.61 20.47 20.59
N THR A 124 -11.49 21.32 20.05
CA THR A 124 -11.52 22.77 20.31
C THR A 124 -11.83 23.12 21.76
N LEU A 125 -12.52 22.27 22.52
CA LEU A 125 -12.86 22.52 23.92
C LEU A 125 -11.65 22.39 24.86
N ILE A 126 -10.71 21.49 24.57
CA ILE A 126 -9.57 21.22 25.46
C ILE A 126 -8.53 22.34 25.37
N ALA A 127 -8.28 22.89 24.18
CA ALA A 127 -7.39 24.04 24.03
C ALA A 127 -7.99 25.35 24.59
N GLY A 128 -9.33 25.51 24.56
CA GLY A 128 -10.01 26.71 25.07
C GLY A 128 -10.06 26.81 26.60
N GLY A 129 -10.19 25.68 27.31
CA GLY A 129 -10.35 25.65 28.77
C GLY A 129 -9.16 26.24 29.53
N ALA A 130 -7.93 25.96 29.06
CA ALA A 130 -6.72 26.46 29.69
C ALA A 130 -6.63 28.00 29.67
N VAL A 131 -7.02 28.64 28.57
CA VAL A 131 -6.99 30.10 28.43
C VAL A 131 -7.98 30.76 29.38
N VAL A 132 -9.18 30.19 29.54
CA VAL A 132 -10.19 30.70 30.48
C VAL A 132 -9.71 30.60 31.93
N LEU A 133 -9.13 29.46 32.33
CA LEU A 133 -8.57 29.28 33.67
C LEU A 133 -7.40 30.24 33.93
N LEU A 134 -6.53 30.47 32.95
CA LEU A 134 -5.43 31.43 33.05
C LEU A 134 -5.94 32.88 33.18
N ALA A 135 -6.94 33.27 32.40
CA ALA A 135 -7.53 34.61 32.48
C ALA A 135 -8.22 34.86 33.84
N ALA A 136 -8.98 33.87 34.34
CA ALA A 136 -9.62 33.94 35.65
C ALA A 136 -8.59 34.03 36.79
N GLY A 137 -7.53 33.21 36.73
CA GLY A 137 -6.43 33.24 37.70
C GLY A 137 -5.69 34.58 37.72
N ALA A 138 -5.38 35.14 36.54
CA ALA A 138 -4.75 36.45 36.43
C ALA A 138 -5.62 37.58 37.01
N GLY A 139 -6.94 37.55 36.74
CA GLY A 139 -7.89 38.52 37.29
C GLY A 139 -7.95 38.49 38.83
N LEU A 140 -8.03 37.30 39.41
CA LEU A 140 -7.99 37.10 40.87
C LEU A 140 -6.68 37.58 41.48
N PHE A 141 -5.55 37.28 40.85
CA PHE A 141 -4.22 37.72 41.31
C PHE A 141 -4.08 39.25 41.33
N VAL A 142 -4.52 39.93 40.26
CA VAL A 142 -4.46 41.40 40.18
C VAL A 142 -5.38 42.05 41.20
N MET A 143 -6.61 41.54 41.40
CA MET A 143 -7.53 42.04 42.43
C MET A 143 -6.96 41.87 43.84
N ALA A 144 -6.40 40.69 44.15
CA ALA A 144 -5.76 40.43 45.44
C ALA A 144 -4.55 41.35 45.67
N ARG A 145 -3.72 41.57 44.65
CA ARG A 145 -2.59 42.50 44.70
C ARG A 145 -3.04 43.95 44.89
N ARG A 146 -4.12 44.37 44.24
CA ARG A 146 -4.67 45.73 44.36
C ARG A 146 -5.23 46.02 45.75
N ARG A 147 -5.79 45.01 46.44
CA ARG A 147 -6.31 45.16 47.82
C ARG A 147 -5.21 45.33 48.87
N ARG A 148 -4.01 44.80 48.63
CA ARG A 148 -2.86 44.91 49.57
C ARG A 148 -2.18 46.30 49.59
N LEU A 149 -2.58 47.23 48.71
CA LEU A 149 -1.96 48.55 48.59
C LEU A 149 -2.67 49.68 49.37
N ARG A 150 -3.68 49.35 50.18
CA ARG A 150 -4.21 50.30 51.17
C ARG A 150 -3.48 50.11 52.48
N PHE A 151 -2.33 50.77 52.61
CA PHE A 151 -1.79 51.10 53.92
C PHE A 151 -2.76 52.12 54.52
N THR A 152 -3.59 51.66 55.46
CA THR A 152 -4.33 52.56 56.34
C THR A 152 -3.30 53.28 57.21
N VAL A 153 -3.19 54.60 57.03
CA VAL A 153 -2.62 55.55 57.99
C VAL A 153 -3.77 56.12 58.80
#